data_AF-A0A1Q9GET5-F1
#
_entry.id   AF-A0A1Q9GET5-F1
#
_cell.length_a   1.000
_cell.length_b   1.000
_cell.length_c   1.000
_cell.angle_alpha   90.00
_cell.angle_beta   90.00
_cell.angle_gamma   90.00
#
_symmetry.space_group_name_H-M   'P 1'
#
loop_
_entity.id
_entity.type
_entity.pdbx_description
1 polymer ?
#
loop_
_entity_poly.entity_id
_entity_poly.type
_entity_poly.pdbx_seq_one_letter_code
_entity_poly.pdbx_strand_id
1 'polypeptide(L)'
;MSKTLSEVIVKAIFCTLIGSILIGCSGISEQAQLAQKNDWHEVGVIDGELGHYQRSMPELEQLNSLTSLAYEDYKKGYIIGLEKFCSPDYAYEHGIDGVEYQGQCENTANEELAVQRWLEGYQLFKAERTMAAKGY
;
A
#
# COMPACT_ATOMS: atom_id res chain seq x y z
N MET A 1 -26.52 6.70 53.78
CA MET A 1 -27.02 6.53 52.39
C MET A 1 -26.15 7.28 51.36
N SER A 2 -24.85 7.53 51.62
CA SER A 2 -23.96 8.26 50.69
C SER A 2 -22.91 7.39 49.98
N LYS A 3 -22.55 6.22 50.53
CA LYS A 3 -21.52 5.32 49.98
C LYS A 3 -21.92 4.65 48.66
N THR A 4 -23.22 4.48 48.43
CA THR A 4 -23.76 3.91 47.18
C THR A 4 -23.67 4.88 46.01
N LEU A 5 -23.76 6.19 46.28
CA LEU A 5 -23.70 7.24 45.25
C LEU A 5 -22.28 7.40 44.70
N SER A 6 -21.26 7.37 45.56
CA SER A 6 -19.85 7.47 45.16
C SER A 6 -19.37 6.27 44.33
N GLU A 7 -19.81 5.05 44.65
CA GLU A 7 -19.43 3.86 43.87
C GLU A 7 -20.09 3.80 42.50
N VAL A 8 -21.34 4.27 42.39
CA VAL A 8 -22.06 4.36 41.10
C VAL A 8 -21.41 5.42 40.21
N ILE A 9 -21.00 6.57 40.78
CA ILE A 9 -20.32 7.64 40.05
C ILE A 9 -18.94 7.17 39.55
N VAL A 10 -18.16 6.47 40.39
CA VAL A 10 -16.84 5.96 39.99
C VAL A 10 -16.95 4.87 38.90
N LYS A 11 -17.92 3.95 39.00
CA LYS A 11 -18.19 2.95 37.96
C LYS A 11 -18.68 3.57 36.65
N ALA A 12 -19.53 4.59 36.72
CA ALA A 12 -20.01 5.31 35.54
C ALA A 12 -18.86 6.06 34.85
N ILE A 13 -17.99 6.75 35.61
CA ILE A 13 -16.81 7.43 35.08
C ILE A 13 -15.84 6.42 34.45
N PHE A 14 -15.60 5.28 35.10
CA PHE A 14 -14.72 4.22 34.58
C PHE A 14 -15.27 3.59 33.29
N CYS A 15 -16.58 3.34 33.19
CA CYS A 15 -17.21 2.87 31.95
C CYS A 15 -17.18 3.91 30.83
N THR A 16 -17.27 5.20 31.15
CA THR A 16 -17.24 6.28 30.14
C THR A 16 -15.81 6.51 29.62
N LEU A 17 -14.79 6.37 30.47
CA LEU A 17 -13.37 6.55 30.11
C LEU A 17 -12.85 5.47 29.15
N ILE A 18 -13.37 4.24 29.26
CA ILE A 18 -13.00 3.10 28.40
C ILE A 18 -13.63 3.23 27.00
N GLY A 19 -14.76 3.94 26.86
CA GLY A 19 -15.48 4.11 25.60
C GLY A 19 -14.84 5.09 24.60
N SER A 20 -13.90 5.94 25.04
CA SER A 20 -13.35 7.03 24.21
C SER A 20 -12.12 6.65 23.37
N ILE A 21 -11.62 5.42 23.46
CA ILE A 21 -10.36 5.01 22.80
C ILE A 21 -10.60 4.54 21.34
N LEU A 22 -11.84 4.51 20.86
CA LEU A 22 -12.16 4.15 19.46
C LEU A 22 -12.26 5.39 18.55
N ILE A 23 -11.24 6.27 18.57
CA ILE A 23 -11.08 7.25 17.48
C ILE A 23 -10.37 6.53 16.34
N GLY A 24 -11.15 5.97 15.41
CA GLY A 24 -10.62 5.36 14.21
C GLY A 24 -9.91 6.41 13.35
N CYS A 25 -8.69 6.11 12.88
CA CYS A 25 -8.03 6.90 11.84
C CYS A 25 -8.79 6.73 10.52
N SER A 26 -9.82 7.54 10.27
CA SER A 26 -10.28 7.80 8.90
C SER A 26 -9.27 8.78 8.26
N GLY A 27 -8.07 8.28 8.00
CA GLY A 27 -7.02 9.02 7.31
C GLY A 27 -7.30 9.04 5.82
N ILE A 28 -7.27 10.22 5.21
CA ILE A 28 -7.20 10.35 3.76
C ILE A 28 -5.85 9.77 3.27
N SER A 29 -5.87 8.97 2.21
CA SER A 29 -4.66 8.37 1.65
C SER A 29 -3.68 9.44 1.15
N GLU A 30 -2.38 9.11 1.15
CA GLU A 30 -1.33 10.00 0.66
C GLU A 30 -1.59 10.46 -0.78
N GLN A 31 -1.97 9.53 -1.66
CA GLN A 31 -2.32 9.82 -3.05
C GLN A 31 -3.51 10.79 -3.15
N ALA A 32 -4.51 10.66 -2.27
CA ALA A 32 -5.64 11.57 -2.25
C ALA A 32 -5.23 12.97 -1.75
N GLN A 33 -4.29 13.07 -0.80
CA GLN A 33 -3.71 14.35 -0.38
C GLN A 33 -2.88 15.02 -1.49
N LEU A 34 -2.10 14.24 -2.24
CA LEU A 34 -1.32 14.72 -3.38
C LEU A 34 -2.24 15.16 -4.53
N ALA A 35 -3.27 14.38 -4.84
CA ALA A 35 -4.29 14.74 -5.81
C ALA A 35 -4.99 16.06 -5.46
N GLN A 36 -5.32 16.30 -4.19
CA GLN A 36 -5.87 17.59 -3.72
C GLN A 36 -4.91 18.77 -3.93
N LYS A 37 -3.60 18.53 -3.83
CA LYS A 37 -2.55 19.51 -4.16
C LYS A 37 -2.26 19.60 -5.65
N ASN A 38 -3.00 18.85 -6.48
CA ASN A 38 -2.82 18.73 -7.92
C ASN A 38 -1.44 18.17 -8.33
N ASP A 39 -0.81 17.37 -7.45
CA ASP A 39 0.47 16.72 -7.68
C ASP A 39 0.28 15.32 -8.26
N TRP A 40 -0.22 15.27 -9.49
CA TRP A 40 -0.58 14.01 -10.15
C TRP A 40 0.64 13.19 -10.57
N HIS A 41 1.77 13.84 -10.79
CA HIS A 41 3.02 13.16 -11.10
C HIS A 41 3.44 12.26 -9.93
N GLU A 42 3.46 12.80 -8.72
CA GLU A 42 3.85 12.04 -7.52
C GLU A 42 2.85 10.92 -7.21
N VAL A 43 1.55 11.15 -7.44
CA VAL A 43 0.53 10.09 -7.37
C VAL A 43 0.89 8.92 -8.30
N GLY A 44 1.35 9.23 -9.52
CA GLY A 44 1.82 8.25 -10.48
C GLY A 44 3.04 7.49 -9.98
N VAL A 45 4.06 8.21 -9.51
CA VAL A 45 5.30 7.60 -8.97
C VAL A 45 4.95 6.60 -7.87
N ILE A 46 4.15 7.02 -6.88
CA ILE A 46 3.78 6.14 -5.76
C ILE A 46 3.01 4.91 -6.24
N ASP A 47 2.03 5.06 -7.13
CA ASP A 47 1.29 3.91 -7.66
C ASP A 47 2.21 2.91 -8.37
N GLY A 48 3.16 3.41 -9.16
CA GLY A 48 4.15 2.58 -9.85
C GLY A 48 5.11 1.88 -8.89
N GLU A 49 5.62 2.60 -7.88
CA GLU A 49 6.54 2.04 -6.87
C GLU A 49 5.88 0.95 -6.01
N LEU A 50 4.57 1.07 -5.77
CA LEU A 50 3.78 0.07 -5.06
C LEU A 50 3.40 -1.13 -5.93
N GLY A 51 3.74 -1.11 -7.23
CA GLY A 51 3.36 -2.17 -8.17
C GLY A 51 1.86 -2.26 -8.38
N HIS A 52 1.12 -1.15 -8.21
CA HIS A 52 -0.28 -1.11 -8.60
C HIS A 52 -0.39 -1.07 -10.13
N TYR A 53 -1.46 -1.62 -10.70
CA TYR A 53 -1.75 -1.36 -12.10
C TYR A 53 -2.05 0.13 -12.31
N GLN A 54 -1.62 0.65 -13.45
CA GLN A 54 -1.90 2.03 -13.85
C GLN A 54 -3.41 2.30 -13.78
N ARG A 55 -3.80 3.29 -12.97
CA ARG A 55 -5.20 3.68 -12.84
C ARG A 55 -5.68 4.41 -14.09
N SER A 56 -6.91 4.12 -14.45
CA SER A 56 -7.66 4.82 -15.48
C SER A 56 -8.07 6.22 -15.00
N MET A 57 -8.42 7.07 -15.96
CA MET A 57 -8.88 8.43 -15.68
C MET A 57 -10.09 8.45 -14.71
N PRO A 58 -11.14 7.60 -14.86
CA PRO A 58 -12.25 7.55 -13.90
C PRO A 58 -11.85 7.12 -12.48
N GLU A 59 -10.83 6.27 -12.32
CA GLU A 59 -10.35 5.85 -10.99
C GLU A 59 -9.58 6.98 -10.30
N LEU A 60 -8.82 7.77 -11.05
CA LEU A 60 -8.11 8.94 -10.52
C LEU A 60 -9.05 10.10 -10.20
N GLU A 61 -10.15 10.26 -10.95
CA GLU A 61 -11.20 11.25 -10.66
C GLU A 61 -11.88 11.02 -9.30
N GLN A 62 -11.81 9.79 -8.75
CA GLN A 62 -12.26 9.50 -7.39
C GLN A 62 -11.38 10.16 -6.32
N LEU A 63 -10.12 10.51 -6.64
CA LEU A 63 -9.20 11.18 -5.72
C LEU A 63 -9.41 12.69 -5.70
N ASN A 64 -9.51 13.31 -6.88
CA ASN A 64 -9.76 14.74 -7.07
C ASN A 64 -10.12 15.04 -8.54
N SER A 65 -10.60 16.25 -8.84
CA SER A 65 -10.82 16.71 -10.21
C SER A 65 -9.57 16.55 -11.08
N LEU A 66 -9.72 15.85 -12.21
CA LEU A 66 -8.62 15.51 -13.09
C LEU A 66 -8.80 16.14 -14.47
N THR A 67 -7.72 16.69 -15.03
CA THR A 67 -7.68 17.18 -16.41
C THR A 67 -6.89 16.21 -17.28
N SER A 68 -7.04 16.29 -18.61
CA SER A 68 -6.24 15.45 -19.52
C SER A 68 -4.74 15.69 -19.36
N LEU A 69 -4.30 16.92 -19.11
CA LEU A 69 -2.88 17.23 -18.87
C LEU A 69 -2.38 16.58 -17.57
N ALA A 70 -3.17 16.67 -16.50
CA ALA A 70 -2.86 16.03 -15.22
C ALA A 70 -2.79 14.50 -15.34
N TYR A 71 -3.65 13.90 -16.17
CA TYR A 71 -3.58 12.46 -16.47
C TYR A 71 -2.28 12.08 -17.20
N GLU A 72 -1.81 12.91 -18.15
CA GLU A 72 -0.51 12.70 -18.77
C GLU A 72 0.65 12.79 -17.76
N ASP A 73 0.58 13.72 -16.81
CA ASP A 73 1.61 13.85 -15.76
C ASP A 73 1.63 12.66 -14.80
N TYR A 74 0.45 12.15 -14.43
CA TYR A 74 0.29 10.88 -13.72
C TYR A 74 0.97 9.72 -14.46
N LYS A 75 0.68 9.54 -15.76
CA LYS A 75 1.27 8.45 -16.55
C LYS A 75 2.79 8.50 -16.60
N LYS A 76 3.37 9.71 -16.72
CA LYS A 76 4.83 9.88 -16.67
C LYS A 76 5.40 9.44 -15.32
N GLY A 77 4.76 9.85 -14.22
CA GLY A 77 5.18 9.44 -12.88
C GLY A 77 5.05 7.94 -12.67
N TYR A 78 3.96 7.35 -13.15
CA TYR A 78 3.72 5.91 -13.09
C TYR A 78 4.83 5.10 -13.74
N ILE A 79 5.30 5.50 -14.93
CA ILE A 79 6.41 4.82 -15.60
C ILE A 79 7.69 4.87 -14.75
N ILE A 80 7.99 6.01 -14.14
CA ILE A 80 9.16 6.17 -13.26
C ILE A 80 9.07 5.25 -12.04
N GLY A 81 7.92 5.23 -11.36
CA GLY A 81 7.70 4.35 -10.21
C GLY A 81 7.78 2.87 -10.60
N LEU A 82 7.19 2.52 -11.75
CA LEU A 82 7.19 1.16 -12.26
C LEU A 82 8.60 0.64 -12.60
N GLU A 83 9.48 1.49 -13.14
CA GLU A 83 10.88 1.13 -13.39
C GLU A 83 11.61 0.69 -12.11
N LYS A 84 11.30 1.33 -10.97
CA LYS A 84 11.86 0.94 -9.66
C LYS A 84 11.28 -0.38 -9.17
N PHE A 85 9.95 -0.53 -9.21
CA PHE A 85 9.27 -1.78 -8.84
C PHE A 85 9.79 -2.97 -9.66
N CYS A 86 9.99 -2.76 -10.97
CA CYS A 86 10.51 -3.75 -11.90
C CYS A 86 12.03 -3.85 -11.94
N SER A 87 12.74 -3.22 -11.00
CA SER A 87 14.19 -3.37 -10.92
C SER A 87 14.55 -4.78 -10.38
N PRO A 88 15.66 -5.37 -10.83
CA PRO A 88 16.09 -6.71 -10.42
C PRO A 88 16.23 -6.91 -8.91
N ASP A 89 16.63 -5.86 -8.20
CA ASP A 89 16.83 -5.89 -6.75
C ASP A 89 15.48 -5.85 -6.03
N TYR A 90 14.60 -4.91 -6.39
CA TYR A 90 13.25 -4.83 -5.81
C TYR A 90 12.44 -6.09 -6.06
N ALA A 91 12.51 -6.65 -7.28
CA ALA A 91 11.79 -7.86 -7.62
C ALA A 91 12.23 -9.06 -6.76
N TYR A 92 13.54 -9.18 -6.49
CA TYR A 92 14.09 -10.20 -5.61
C TYR A 92 13.60 -10.05 -4.16
N GLU A 93 13.62 -8.83 -3.62
CA GLU A 93 13.12 -8.53 -2.28
C GLU A 93 11.63 -8.87 -2.14
N HIS A 94 10.80 -8.47 -3.10
CA HIS A 94 9.37 -8.84 -3.13
C HIS A 94 9.15 -10.35 -3.19
N GLY A 95 10.03 -11.07 -3.88
CA GLY A 95 10.03 -12.53 -3.89
C GLY A 95 10.29 -13.12 -2.49
N ILE A 96 11.29 -12.61 -1.77
CA ILE A 96 11.61 -13.03 -0.40
C ILE A 96 10.43 -12.76 0.55
N ASP A 97 9.78 -11.62 0.40
CA ASP A 97 8.62 -11.24 1.20
C ASP A 97 7.36 -12.08 0.89
N GLY A 98 7.42 -12.92 -0.15
CA GLY A 98 6.33 -13.79 -0.55
C GLY A 98 5.20 -13.07 -1.27
N VAL A 99 5.46 -11.87 -1.82
CA VAL A 99 4.49 -11.13 -2.62
C VAL A 99 4.23 -11.89 -3.92
N GLU A 100 2.97 -12.08 -4.29
CA GLU A 100 2.60 -12.74 -5.55
C GLU A 100 2.84 -11.79 -6.73
N TYR A 101 3.56 -12.27 -7.76
CA TYR A 101 3.72 -11.54 -9.01
C TYR A 101 2.46 -11.65 -9.87
N GLN A 102 1.95 -10.51 -10.34
CA GLN A 102 0.70 -10.42 -11.10
C GLN A 102 0.93 -9.93 -12.55
N GLY A 103 2.17 -9.87 -13.03
CA GLY A 103 2.47 -9.38 -14.38
C GLY A 103 2.62 -7.86 -14.49
N GLN A 104 2.86 -7.17 -13.38
CA GLN A 104 2.95 -5.69 -13.39
C GLN A 104 4.14 -5.17 -14.20
N CYS A 105 5.17 -5.98 -14.41
CA CYS A 105 6.34 -5.62 -15.21
C CYS A 105 6.23 -6.03 -16.69
N GLU A 106 5.08 -6.52 -17.13
CA GLU A 106 4.85 -6.86 -18.54
C GLU A 106 5.14 -5.66 -19.47
N ASN A 107 5.86 -5.92 -20.57
CA ASN A 107 6.30 -4.93 -21.56
C ASN A 107 7.28 -3.86 -21.04
N THR A 108 7.84 -4.04 -19.84
CA THR A 108 8.95 -3.19 -19.37
C THR A 108 10.29 -3.70 -19.87
N ALA A 109 11.31 -2.83 -19.91
CA ALA A 109 12.65 -3.22 -20.35
C ALA A 109 13.29 -4.33 -19.47
N ASN A 110 12.86 -4.44 -18.21
CA ASN A 110 13.40 -5.39 -17.24
C ASN A 110 12.46 -6.59 -16.99
N GLU A 111 11.38 -6.77 -17.75
CA GLU A 111 10.36 -7.79 -17.47
C GLU A 111 10.96 -9.17 -17.17
N GLU A 112 11.77 -9.70 -18.10
CA GLU A 112 12.37 -11.04 -17.98
C GLU A 112 13.23 -11.16 -16.72
N LEU A 113 14.08 -10.16 -16.48
CA LEU A 113 15.00 -10.16 -15.34
C LEU A 113 14.25 -9.96 -14.02
N ALA A 114 13.22 -9.12 -13.98
CA ALA A 114 12.36 -8.92 -12.82
C ALA A 114 11.65 -10.21 -12.44
N VAL A 115 11.05 -10.92 -13.40
CA VAL A 115 10.39 -12.21 -13.17
C VAL A 115 11.38 -13.25 -12.66
N GLN A 116 12.57 -13.33 -13.26
CA GLN A 116 13.62 -14.24 -12.79
C GLN A 116 14.00 -13.97 -11.34
N ARG A 117 14.28 -12.71 -11.00
CA ARG A 117 14.71 -12.31 -9.66
C ARG A 117 13.62 -12.50 -8.62
N TRP A 118 12.38 -12.17 -8.96
CA TRP A 118 11.23 -12.49 -8.12
C TRP A 118 11.11 -14.00 -7.86
N LEU A 119 11.24 -14.83 -8.90
CA LEU A 119 11.19 -16.29 -8.75
C LEU A 119 12.27 -16.80 -7.80
N GLU A 120 13.50 -16.29 -7.91
CA GLU A 120 14.62 -16.63 -7.03
C GLU A 120 14.29 -16.33 -5.56
N GLY A 121 13.82 -15.12 -5.25
CA GLY A 121 13.40 -14.75 -3.90
C GLY A 121 12.23 -15.60 -3.39
N TYR A 122 11.23 -15.84 -4.24
CA TYR A 122 10.04 -16.61 -3.88
C TYR A 122 10.32 -18.09 -3.59
N GLN A 123 11.38 -18.67 -4.18
CA GLN A 123 11.82 -20.01 -3.77
C GLN A 123 12.34 -20.03 -2.33
N LEU A 124 13.03 -18.97 -1.89
CA LEU A 124 13.54 -18.86 -0.52
C LEU A 124 12.38 -18.75 0.47
N PHE A 125 11.42 -17.87 0.20
CA PHE A 125 10.18 -17.77 0.97
C PHE A 125 9.49 -19.12 1.16
N LYS A 126 9.31 -19.88 0.08
CA LYS A 126 8.69 -21.23 0.14
C LYS A 126 9.53 -22.23 0.92
N ALA A 127 10.85 -22.19 0.78
CA ALA A 127 11.76 -23.07 1.52
C ALA A 127 11.65 -22.81 3.03
N GLU A 128 11.71 -21.55 3.46
CA GLU A 128 11.55 -21.15 4.87
C GLU A 128 10.21 -21.60 5.44
N ARG A 129 9.11 -21.37 4.72
CA ARG A 129 7.79 -21.83 5.15
C ARG A 129 7.68 -23.34 5.24
N THR A 130 8.35 -24.07 4.34
CA THR A 130 8.37 -25.54 4.37
C THR A 130 9.18 -26.07 5.55
N MET A 131 10.29 -25.41 5.91
CA MET A 131 11.08 -25.77 7.10
C MET A 131 10.29 -25.49 8.38
N ALA A 132 9.67 -24.32 8.49
CA ALA A 132 8.82 -23.96 9.62
C ALA A 132 7.64 -24.92 9.78
N ALA A 133 6.99 -25.33 8.68
CA ALA A 133 5.89 -26.30 8.71
C ALA A 133 6.32 -27.70 9.18
N LYS A 134 7.60 -28.06 9.00
CA LYS A 134 8.17 -29.33 9.48
C LYS A 134 8.76 -29.23 10.89
N GLY A 135 8.75 -28.05 11.51
CA GLY A 135 9.23 -27.82 12.88
C GLY A 135 10.76 -27.85 13.03
N TYR A 136 11.50 -27.50 11.98
CA TYR A 136 12.94 -27.27 12.04
C TYR A 136 13.26 -25.85 12.52
#